data_AF-A0A0L0FCM6-F1
#
_entry.id   AF-A0A0L0FCM6-F1
#
_cell.length_a   1.000
_cell.length_b   1.000
_cell.length_c   1.000
_cell.angle_alpha   90.00
_cell.angle_beta   90.00
_cell.angle_gamma   90.00
#
_symmetry.space_group_name_H-M   'P 1'
#
loop_
_entity.id
_entity.type
_entity.pdbx_description
1 polymer ?
#
loop_
_entity_poly.entity_id
_entity_poly.type
_entity_poly.pdbx_seq_one_letter_code
_entity_poly.pdbx_strand_id
1 'polypeptide(L)'
;CPSHPLFTYHRSPPSNYGPHPQLVDEMATSSSTASEHSSDGLRMRGPKRAILGGARTSSRQAAVPPPSSQRVNTMSDSDSDFMSLRKAPGSGVIAFPDDSKKSALGYLCENVVGPTLEVAWDVNGYWMRRVVSALVPAQVKVQLLRQHMNAATSYAEWYKRAMDLDILEGKQAWKMEFESDLYDNQLIEKRLEDLRIARAKRAYDVREMMYLLRSGLFRNLGNMLNPKLFSHCNVGTKRLIEKYNDEVVLQLTQLQDMDIEGAPLEARMDFIRETRQAFGRTALCMSGGATMGCYHTGVVLALLKHKLLPRVITGSSAGAIIAAVICSTPDKLLYKKISSPIRMDAFAEDEGCV
;
A
#
# COMPACT_ATOMS: atom_id res chain seq x y z
N CYS A 1 -5.82 37.09 14.36
CA CYS A 1 -4.70 36.25 14.82
C CYS A 1 -3.50 36.49 13.91
N PRO A 2 -2.36 36.98 14.41
CA PRO A 2 -1.21 37.20 13.56
C PRO A 2 -0.64 35.85 13.12
N SER A 3 -0.34 35.74 11.84
CA SER A 3 0.28 34.58 11.19
C SER A 3 1.65 34.31 11.80
N HIS A 4 1.79 33.20 12.52
CA HIS A 4 3.10 32.71 12.94
C HIS A 4 3.97 32.41 11.72
N PRO A 5 5.28 32.76 11.73
CA PRO A 5 6.18 32.45 10.63
C PRO A 5 6.32 30.92 10.50
N LEU A 6 6.01 30.42 9.30
CA LEU A 6 6.27 29.04 8.89
C LEU A 6 7.74 28.95 8.45
N PHE A 7 8.53 28.14 9.15
CA PHE A 7 9.92 27.88 8.76
C PHE A 7 9.96 26.66 7.83
N THR A 8 10.55 26.83 6.65
CA THR A 8 10.75 25.76 5.67
C THR A 8 12.20 25.32 5.69
N TYR A 9 12.45 24.02 5.90
CA TYR A 9 13.78 23.45 5.92
C TYR A 9 13.96 22.44 4.78
N HIS A 10 15.13 22.47 4.13
CA HIS A 10 15.51 21.54 3.07
C HIS A 10 16.55 20.53 3.55
N ARG A 11 16.31 19.24 3.31
CA ARG A 11 17.24 18.17 3.65
C ARG A 11 18.20 17.84 2.50
N SER A 12 19.50 17.80 2.83
CA SER A 12 20.58 17.37 1.93
C SER A 12 20.42 15.90 1.49
N PRO A 13 20.90 15.52 0.29
CA PRO A 13 20.78 14.15 -0.21
C PRO A 13 21.61 13.17 0.63
N PRO A 14 21.22 11.88 0.71
CA PRO A 14 22.09 10.84 1.24
C PRO A 14 23.33 10.71 0.35
N SER A 15 24.52 10.71 0.97
CA SER A 15 25.82 10.57 0.31
C SER A 15 26.00 9.15 -0.25
N ASN A 16 25.36 8.83 -1.37
CA ASN A 16 25.57 7.57 -2.11
C ASN A 16 25.90 7.79 -3.59
N TYR A 17 26.20 9.03 -3.99
CA TYR A 17 26.74 9.32 -5.31
C TYR A 17 28.11 9.98 -5.14
N GLY A 18 29.13 9.42 -5.79
CA GLY A 18 30.50 9.91 -5.78
C GLY A 18 30.62 11.34 -6.33
N PRO A 19 31.81 11.95 -6.20
CA PRO A 19 31.99 13.36 -6.51
C PRO A 19 31.89 13.59 -8.02
N HIS A 20 30.92 14.41 -8.44
CA HIS A 20 30.99 15.09 -9.73
C HIS A 20 31.23 16.59 -9.50
N PRO A 21 31.99 17.24 -10.39
CA PRO A 21 32.66 18.49 -10.09
C PRO A 21 31.70 19.67 -10.02
N GLN A 22 32.14 20.62 -9.20
CA GLN A 22 31.54 21.92 -8.92
C GLN A 22 31.10 22.66 -10.21
N LEU A 23 29.87 23.15 -10.21
CA LEU A 23 29.52 24.38 -10.90
C LEU A 23 28.90 25.31 -9.86
N VAL A 24 29.63 26.39 -9.61
CA VAL A 24 29.44 27.39 -8.58
C VAL A 24 28.60 28.55 -9.15
N ASP A 25 27.73 29.10 -8.30
CA ASP A 25 27.13 30.44 -8.27
C ASP A 25 26.84 31.23 -9.56
N GLU A 26 25.57 31.61 -9.70
CA GLU A 26 25.03 32.90 -10.19
C GLU A 26 23.50 32.73 -10.32
N MET A 27 22.56 33.50 -9.78
CA MET A 27 22.51 34.80 -9.15
C MET A 27 21.33 34.80 -8.17
N ALA A 28 21.58 35.23 -6.93
CA ALA A 28 20.57 35.89 -6.12
C ALA A 28 20.80 37.40 -6.28
N THR A 29 19.95 38.10 -7.03
CA THR A 29 19.70 39.54 -6.89
C THR A 29 18.48 39.94 -7.70
N SER A 30 17.36 40.21 -7.03
CA SER A 30 16.56 41.42 -7.25
C SER A 30 15.36 41.39 -6.32
N SER A 31 15.46 42.23 -5.29
CA SER A 31 14.36 42.66 -4.44
C SER A 31 13.55 43.76 -5.12
N SER A 32 12.26 43.80 -4.77
CA SER A 32 11.33 44.94 -4.76
C SER A 32 10.94 45.62 -6.07
N THR A 33 9.64 45.68 -6.36
CA THR A 33 8.81 46.89 -6.21
C THR A 33 7.34 46.62 -6.58
N ALA A 34 6.47 47.49 -6.06
CA ALA A 34 5.03 47.39 -5.97
C ALA A 34 4.25 47.52 -7.29
N SER A 35 3.00 47.07 -7.31
CA SER A 35 1.85 47.93 -7.64
C SER A 35 0.53 47.20 -7.41
N GLU A 36 -0.30 47.83 -6.57
CA GLU A 36 -1.75 47.69 -6.57
C GLU A 36 -2.29 48.16 -7.93
N HIS A 37 -3.24 47.44 -8.52
CA HIS A 37 -4.28 48.04 -9.36
C HIS A 37 -5.55 47.17 -9.32
N SER A 38 -6.61 47.83 -8.87
CA SER A 38 -8.02 47.44 -8.94
C SER A 38 -8.55 47.73 -10.35
N SER A 39 -9.37 46.83 -10.91
CA SER A 39 -10.64 47.17 -11.58
C SER A 39 -11.24 45.96 -12.31
N ASP A 40 -12.55 45.76 -12.07
CA ASP A 40 -13.61 45.34 -12.99
C ASP A 40 -13.47 43.98 -13.71
N GLY A 41 -14.40 43.03 -13.55
CA GLY A 41 -15.83 43.24 -13.59
C GLY A 41 -16.35 43.00 -15.01
N LEU A 42 -16.30 41.75 -15.52
CA LEU A 42 -17.06 41.39 -16.72
C LEU A 42 -17.63 39.98 -16.64
N ARG A 43 -18.96 39.98 -16.60
CA ARG A 43 -19.92 38.89 -16.54
C ARG A 43 -20.43 38.65 -17.96
N MET A 44 -20.20 37.48 -18.55
CA MET A 44 -20.84 37.03 -19.79
C MET A 44 -21.15 35.53 -19.65
N ARG A 45 -22.40 35.17 -19.33
CA ARG A 45 -23.47 34.74 -20.27
C ARG A 45 -23.07 33.52 -21.12
N GLY A 46 -23.56 32.35 -20.73
CA GLY A 46 -23.63 31.18 -21.60
C GLY A 46 -24.83 31.22 -22.56
N PRO A 47 -24.92 30.26 -23.51
CA PRO A 47 -26.17 29.85 -24.15
C PRO A 47 -26.49 28.39 -23.78
N LYS A 48 -27.63 28.11 -23.16
CA LYS A 48 -28.93 27.75 -23.76
C LYS A 48 -28.94 26.43 -24.56
N ARG A 49 -29.67 25.47 -23.95
CA ARG A 49 -30.26 24.24 -24.48
C ARG A 49 -30.86 24.40 -25.89
N ALA A 50 -30.65 23.37 -26.72
CA ALA A 50 -31.55 23.01 -27.80
C ALA A 50 -32.22 21.66 -27.47
N ILE A 51 -33.54 21.64 -27.60
CA ILE A 51 -34.44 20.50 -27.47
C ILE A 51 -34.81 20.08 -28.89
N LEU A 52 -34.59 18.81 -29.23
CA LEU A 52 -35.26 18.02 -30.28
C LEU A 52 -34.87 16.56 -29.93
N GLY A 53 -35.74 15.56 -29.83
CA GLY A 53 -37.01 15.33 -30.51
C GLY A 53 -36.96 13.89 -31.01
N GLY A 54 -37.54 12.99 -30.20
CA GLY A 54 -37.94 11.59 -30.43
C GLY A 54 -37.38 10.73 -31.58
N ALA A 55 -36.98 9.51 -31.23
CA ALA A 55 -37.45 8.30 -31.92
C ALA A 55 -37.31 7.07 -31.01
N ARG A 56 -38.45 6.42 -30.76
CA ARG A 56 -38.55 5.08 -30.19
C ARG A 56 -38.17 4.06 -31.26
N THR A 57 -37.34 3.07 -30.92
CA THR A 57 -37.44 1.72 -31.51
C THR A 57 -37.07 0.69 -30.46
N SER A 58 -38.00 -0.22 -30.23
CA SER A 58 -37.90 -1.37 -29.34
C SER A 58 -37.04 -2.49 -29.93
N SER A 59 -36.66 -3.40 -29.03
CA SER A 59 -36.46 -4.84 -29.24
C SER A 59 -35.30 -5.27 -30.15
N ARG A 60 -34.29 -5.89 -29.54
CA ARG A 60 -34.12 -7.35 -29.59
C ARG A 60 -32.99 -7.80 -28.65
N GLN A 61 -33.38 -8.51 -27.61
CA GLN A 61 -32.53 -9.47 -26.92
C GLN A 61 -32.05 -10.50 -27.95
N ALA A 62 -30.74 -10.70 -28.06
CA ALA A 62 -30.16 -11.88 -28.69
C ALA A 62 -29.35 -12.60 -27.60
N ALA A 63 -30.03 -13.55 -26.97
CA ALA A 63 -29.41 -14.58 -26.17
C ALA A 63 -28.56 -15.48 -27.08
N VAL A 64 -27.31 -15.70 -26.73
CA VAL A 64 -26.46 -16.72 -27.34
C VAL A 64 -26.54 -17.97 -26.45
N PRO A 65 -26.88 -19.16 -27.00
CA PRO A 65 -27.13 -20.37 -26.23
C PRO A 65 -25.81 -21.07 -25.82
N PRO A 66 -25.86 -21.95 -24.79
CA PRO A 66 -24.69 -22.71 -24.35
C PRO A 66 -24.50 -23.95 -25.24
N PRO A 67 -23.26 -24.45 -25.43
CA PRO A 67 -23.07 -25.80 -25.91
C PRO A 67 -23.17 -26.79 -24.75
N SER A 68 -24.04 -27.77 -24.97
CA SER A 68 -24.39 -28.92 -24.17
C SER A 68 -23.24 -29.92 -23.95
N SER A 69 -23.30 -30.56 -22.79
CA SER A 69 -22.59 -31.77 -22.39
C SER A 69 -22.91 -33.02 -23.24
N GLN A 70 -21.89 -33.81 -23.58
CA GLN A 70 -21.84 -35.28 -23.73
C GLN A 70 -20.40 -35.63 -24.22
N ARG A 71 -19.69 -36.70 -23.86
CA ARG A 71 -19.77 -37.75 -22.84
C ARG A 71 -18.39 -38.47 -22.92
N VAL A 72 -17.72 -38.65 -21.78
CA VAL A 72 -16.93 -39.83 -21.37
C VAL A 72 -16.05 -40.54 -22.42
N ASN A 73 -14.72 -40.49 -22.27
CA ASN A 73 -13.91 -41.68 -21.95
C ASN A 73 -12.42 -41.37 -21.66
N THR A 74 -11.96 -41.93 -20.52
CA THR A 74 -10.67 -42.58 -20.24
C THR A 74 -9.35 -41.80 -20.35
N MET A 75 -8.79 -41.54 -19.15
CA MET A 75 -7.46 -41.99 -18.69
C MET A 75 -6.34 -42.20 -19.72
N SER A 76 -5.25 -41.44 -19.57
CA SER A 76 -3.89 -41.96 -19.72
C SER A 76 -2.92 -41.12 -18.89
N ASP A 77 -2.35 -41.77 -17.88
CA ASP A 77 -1.29 -41.32 -16.99
C ASP A 77 0.02 -41.01 -17.71
N SER A 78 0.77 -40.04 -17.19
CA SER A 78 2.23 -40.11 -17.15
C SER A 78 2.77 -39.19 -16.03
N ASP A 79 2.50 -39.58 -14.78
CA ASP A 79 3.42 -39.32 -13.68
C ASP A 79 4.48 -40.43 -13.68
N SER A 80 5.61 -40.13 -14.29
CA SER A 80 6.82 -40.95 -14.20
C SER A 80 7.69 -40.40 -13.07
N ASP A 81 7.62 -41.01 -11.90
CA ASP A 81 8.78 -41.27 -11.03
C ASP A 81 8.36 -42.03 -9.76
N PHE A 82 8.04 -43.33 -9.91
CA PHE A 82 8.45 -44.38 -8.96
C PHE A 82 8.09 -45.79 -9.47
N MET A 83 8.72 -46.25 -10.56
CA MET A 83 8.72 -47.68 -10.90
C MET A 83 10.05 -48.31 -10.45
N SER A 84 9.98 -49.30 -9.56
CA SER A 84 10.26 -50.69 -9.98
C SER A 84 10.24 -51.69 -8.81
N LEU A 85 9.37 -52.70 -9.00
CA LEU A 85 9.64 -54.12 -8.79
C LEU A 85 10.22 -54.56 -7.43
N ARG A 86 9.37 -55.15 -6.58
CA ARG A 86 9.71 -56.44 -5.95
C ARG A 86 8.53 -57.42 -5.94
N LYS A 87 8.76 -58.51 -6.65
CA LYS A 87 8.14 -59.83 -6.55
C LYS A 87 7.67 -60.18 -5.14
N ALA A 88 6.53 -60.86 -5.07
CA ALA A 88 6.18 -61.70 -3.92
C ALA A 88 7.31 -62.71 -3.61
N PRO A 89 7.57 -62.96 -2.33
CA PRO A 89 7.79 -64.31 -1.87
C PRO A 89 6.83 -64.69 -0.74
N GLY A 90 6.42 -65.96 -0.82
CA GLY A 90 5.90 -66.87 0.21
C GLY A 90 5.52 -66.36 1.59
N SER A 91 4.36 -66.84 2.05
CA SER A 91 4.14 -67.36 3.42
C SER A 91 5.16 -66.91 4.48
N GLY A 92 5.07 -65.64 4.89
CA GLY A 92 5.84 -65.09 6.00
C GLY A 92 4.99 -65.17 7.26
N VAL A 93 5.24 -66.20 8.06
CA VAL A 93 4.76 -66.32 9.45
C VAL A 93 4.99 -64.98 10.17
N ILE A 94 3.96 -64.45 10.83
CA ILE A 94 4.07 -63.29 11.72
C ILE A 94 5.05 -63.70 12.83
N ALA A 95 6.30 -63.27 12.73
CA ALA A 95 7.29 -63.48 13.76
C ALA A 95 6.98 -62.55 14.94
N PHE A 96 6.50 -63.12 16.04
CA PHE A 96 6.48 -62.44 17.33
C PHE A 96 7.92 -62.37 17.85
N PRO A 97 8.44 -61.20 18.23
CA PRO A 97 9.71 -61.13 18.96
C PRO A 97 9.50 -61.70 20.36
N ASP A 98 10.34 -62.67 20.70
CA ASP A 98 10.46 -63.20 22.04
C ASP A 98 11.28 -62.25 22.92
N ASP A 99 10.91 -62.25 24.20
CA ASP A 99 11.48 -61.55 25.35
C ASP A 99 11.11 -60.09 25.70
N SER A 100 10.52 -60.03 26.91
CA SER A 100 10.33 -58.91 27.83
C SER A 100 9.07 -58.03 27.71
N LYS A 101 7.96 -58.60 28.19
CA LYS A 101 6.89 -57.91 28.95
C LYS A 101 6.27 -56.65 28.31
N LYS A 102 5.84 -56.70 27.06
CA LYS A 102 4.68 -55.90 26.64
C LYS A 102 3.62 -56.86 26.12
N SER A 103 2.48 -56.94 26.80
CA SER A 103 1.38 -57.79 26.36
C SER A 103 0.95 -57.39 24.94
N ALA A 104 0.40 -58.30 24.15
CA ALA A 104 -0.14 -57.99 22.82
C ALA A 104 -1.09 -56.77 22.84
N LEU A 105 -1.77 -56.56 23.98
CA LEU A 105 -2.56 -55.37 24.31
C LEU A 105 -1.73 -54.08 24.33
N GLY A 106 -0.52 -54.09 24.87
CA GLY A 106 0.39 -52.94 24.87
C GLY A 106 0.86 -52.56 23.46
N TYR A 107 1.13 -53.53 22.59
CA TYR A 107 1.54 -53.27 21.20
C TYR A 107 0.39 -52.72 20.33
N LEU A 108 -0.84 -53.19 20.56
CA LEU A 108 -2.06 -52.70 19.91
C LEU A 108 -2.43 -51.29 20.42
N CYS A 109 -2.25 -51.03 21.71
CA CYS A 109 -2.43 -49.71 22.29
C CYS A 109 -1.42 -48.70 21.73
N GLU A 110 -0.13 -49.05 21.64
CA GLU A 110 0.92 -48.14 21.16
C GLU A 110 0.82 -47.85 19.66
N ASN A 111 0.53 -48.84 18.80
CA ASN A 111 0.63 -48.68 17.35
C ASN A 111 -0.69 -48.45 16.61
N VAL A 112 -1.85 -48.72 17.25
CA VAL A 112 -3.16 -48.57 16.61
C VAL A 112 -4.04 -47.62 17.41
N VAL A 113 -4.22 -47.85 18.71
CA VAL A 113 -5.14 -47.05 19.53
C VAL A 113 -4.59 -45.64 19.78
N GLY A 114 -3.30 -45.49 20.06
CA GLY A 114 -2.66 -44.17 20.26
C GLY A 114 -2.82 -43.23 19.07
N PRO A 115 -2.33 -43.62 17.86
CA PRO A 115 -2.46 -42.78 16.66
C PRO A 115 -3.92 -42.53 16.24
N THR A 116 -4.83 -43.50 16.42
CA THR A 116 -6.25 -43.30 16.10
C THR A 116 -6.92 -42.33 17.07
N LEU A 117 -6.55 -42.35 18.36
CA LEU A 117 -7.01 -41.36 19.32
C LEU A 117 -6.47 -39.97 19.03
N GLU A 118 -5.21 -39.85 18.58
CA GLU A 118 -4.60 -38.58 18.20
C GLU A 118 -5.32 -37.95 17.01
N VAL A 119 -5.55 -38.73 15.94
CA VAL A 119 -6.34 -38.29 14.78
C VAL A 119 -7.78 -37.93 15.19
N ALA A 120 -8.41 -38.73 16.06
CA ALA A 120 -9.74 -38.42 16.57
C ALA A 120 -9.76 -37.12 17.39
N TRP A 121 -8.72 -36.85 18.18
CA TRP A 121 -8.57 -35.62 18.95
C TRP A 121 -8.39 -34.40 18.05
N ASP A 122 -7.57 -34.52 17.00
CA ASP A 122 -7.36 -33.46 16.01
C ASP A 122 -8.62 -33.17 15.20
N VAL A 123 -9.30 -34.22 14.73
CA VAL A 123 -10.57 -34.09 14.01
C VAL A 123 -11.64 -33.46 14.91
N ASN A 124 -11.77 -33.94 16.15
CA ASN A 124 -12.71 -33.37 17.11
C ASN A 124 -12.35 -31.91 17.45
N GLY A 125 -11.07 -31.60 17.64
CA GLY A 125 -10.59 -30.24 17.88
C GLY A 125 -10.86 -29.31 16.70
N TYR A 126 -10.68 -29.77 15.46
CA TYR A 126 -11.01 -29.03 14.25
C TYR A 126 -12.52 -28.72 14.17
N TRP A 127 -13.37 -29.74 14.32
CA TRP A 127 -14.82 -29.57 14.28
C TRP A 127 -15.32 -28.70 15.43
N MET A 128 -14.77 -28.86 16.63
CA MET A 128 -15.12 -28.05 17.80
C MET A 128 -14.75 -26.57 17.58
N ARG A 129 -13.56 -26.27 17.04
CA ARG A 129 -13.19 -24.89 16.66
C ARG A 129 -14.10 -24.33 15.58
N ARG A 130 -14.53 -25.15 14.62
CA ARG A 130 -15.43 -24.74 13.53
C ARG A 130 -16.83 -24.44 14.05
N VAL A 131 -17.36 -25.26 14.96
CA VAL A 131 -18.65 -25.04 15.63
C VAL A 131 -18.59 -23.81 16.53
N VAL A 132 -17.57 -23.67 17.38
CA VAL A 132 -17.38 -22.47 18.21
C VAL A 132 -17.27 -21.22 17.34
N SER A 133 -16.47 -21.27 16.27
CA SER A 133 -16.38 -20.18 15.30
C SER A 133 -17.73 -19.84 14.66
N ALA A 134 -18.56 -20.83 14.35
CA ALA A 134 -19.89 -20.61 13.77
C ALA A 134 -20.89 -20.03 14.79
N LEU A 135 -20.76 -20.40 16.06
CA LEU A 135 -21.64 -19.96 17.14
C LEU A 135 -21.26 -18.59 17.73
N VAL A 136 -19.99 -18.18 17.63
CA VAL A 136 -19.56 -16.85 18.10
C VAL A 136 -20.11 -15.76 17.19
N PRO A 137 -20.92 -14.82 17.71
CA PRO A 137 -21.45 -13.71 16.93
C PRO A 137 -20.33 -12.89 16.26
N ALA A 138 -20.58 -12.41 15.05
CA ALA A 138 -19.62 -11.59 14.31
C ALA A 138 -19.17 -10.35 15.11
N GLN A 139 -20.07 -9.77 15.91
CA GLN A 139 -19.80 -8.62 16.78
C GLN A 139 -18.69 -8.90 17.80
N VAL A 140 -18.67 -10.10 18.40
CA VAL A 140 -17.64 -10.49 19.38
C VAL A 140 -16.28 -10.61 18.69
N LYS A 141 -16.24 -11.17 17.47
CA LYS A 141 -15.00 -11.26 16.68
C LYS A 141 -14.46 -9.87 16.31
N VAL A 142 -15.34 -8.95 15.92
CA VAL A 142 -14.98 -7.55 15.62
C VAL A 142 -14.40 -6.86 16.86
N GLN A 143 -15.02 -7.01 18.02
CA GLN A 143 -14.52 -6.44 19.28
C GLN A 143 -13.15 -7.02 19.66
N LEU A 144 -12.97 -8.34 19.54
CA LEU A 144 -11.71 -9.01 19.81
C LEU A 144 -10.59 -8.52 18.88
N LEU A 145 -10.86 -8.40 17.58
CA LEU A 145 -9.87 -7.86 16.64
C LEU A 145 -9.50 -6.42 16.95
N ARG A 146 -10.47 -5.58 17.34
CA ARG A 146 -10.20 -4.20 17.77
C ARG A 146 -9.34 -4.15 19.03
N GLN A 147 -9.57 -5.05 20.00
CA GLN A 147 -8.71 -5.18 21.17
C GLN A 147 -7.29 -5.61 20.79
N HIS A 148 -7.15 -6.61 19.91
CA HIS A 148 -5.84 -7.05 19.42
C HIS A 148 -5.12 -5.96 18.62
N MET A 149 -5.84 -5.15 17.84
CA MET A 149 -5.27 -3.97 17.17
C MET A 149 -4.74 -2.94 18.17
N ASN A 150 -5.49 -2.66 19.24
CA ASN A 150 -5.07 -1.71 20.26
C ASN A 150 -3.90 -2.23 21.11
N ALA A 151 -3.81 -3.54 21.31
CA ALA A 151 -2.72 -4.18 22.05
C ALA A 151 -1.46 -4.45 21.18
N ALA A 152 -1.55 -4.28 19.86
CA ALA A 152 -0.45 -4.59 18.95
C ALA A 152 0.75 -3.67 19.21
N THR A 153 1.93 -4.28 19.36
CA THR A 153 3.19 -3.56 19.60
C THR A 153 3.99 -3.30 18.33
N SER A 154 3.60 -3.93 17.21
CA SER A 154 4.24 -3.82 15.91
C SER A 154 3.22 -3.50 14.82
N TYR A 155 3.65 -2.69 13.84
CA TYR A 155 2.84 -2.38 12.66
C TYR A 155 2.44 -3.64 11.88
N ALA A 156 3.32 -4.64 11.77
CA ALA A 156 3.02 -5.86 11.04
C ALA A 156 1.87 -6.66 11.69
N GLU A 157 1.85 -6.71 13.02
CA GLU A 157 0.77 -7.33 13.77
C GLU A 157 -0.53 -6.53 13.61
N TRP A 158 -0.46 -5.21 13.84
CA TRP A 158 -1.59 -4.31 13.66
C TRP A 158 -2.20 -4.44 12.26
N TYR A 159 -1.37 -4.45 11.23
CA TYR A 159 -1.77 -4.58 9.82
C TYR A 159 -2.52 -5.88 9.56
N LYS A 160 -2.01 -7.01 10.06
CA LYS A 160 -2.68 -8.31 9.91
C LYS A 160 -4.07 -8.29 10.55
N ARG A 161 -4.20 -7.77 11.77
CA ARG A 161 -5.49 -7.68 12.47
C ARG A 161 -6.45 -6.69 11.81
N ALA A 162 -5.93 -5.57 11.33
CA ALA A 162 -6.70 -4.56 10.60
C ALA A 162 -7.24 -5.12 9.28
N MET A 163 -6.45 -5.95 8.58
CA MET A 163 -6.88 -6.64 7.36
C MET A 163 -7.94 -7.70 7.67
N ASP A 164 -7.76 -8.51 8.71
CA ASP A 164 -8.76 -9.48 9.18
C ASP A 164 -10.09 -8.77 9.53
N LEU A 165 -10.01 -7.60 10.20
CA LEU A 165 -11.16 -6.80 10.56
C LEU A 165 -11.88 -6.24 9.32
N ASP A 166 -11.13 -5.71 8.35
CA ASP A 166 -11.70 -5.25 7.07
C ASP A 166 -12.41 -6.38 6.31
N ILE A 167 -11.89 -7.61 6.37
CA ILE A 167 -12.54 -8.79 5.76
C ILE A 167 -13.85 -9.12 6.49
N LEU A 168 -13.83 -9.16 7.84
CA LEU A 168 -15.02 -9.46 8.64
C LEU A 168 -16.13 -8.40 8.50
N GLU A 169 -15.76 -7.13 8.40
CA GLU A 169 -16.70 -6.02 8.20
C GLU A 169 -17.16 -5.89 6.72
N GLY A 170 -16.72 -6.78 5.83
CA GLY A 170 -17.10 -6.78 4.41
C GLY A 170 -16.51 -5.62 3.59
N LYS A 171 -15.58 -4.85 4.18
CA LYS A 171 -14.96 -3.68 3.56
C LYS A 171 -14.11 -4.01 2.34
N GLN A 172 -13.67 -5.25 2.21
CA GLN A 172 -12.95 -5.72 1.01
C GLN A 172 -13.82 -5.66 -0.25
N ALA A 173 -15.11 -5.95 -0.15
CA ALA A 173 -16.02 -5.81 -1.30
C ALA A 173 -16.05 -4.36 -1.79
N TRP A 174 -16.11 -3.39 -0.86
CA TRP A 174 -16.03 -1.97 -1.19
C TRP A 174 -14.72 -1.58 -1.87
N LYS A 175 -13.57 -2.17 -1.49
CA LYS A 175 -12.28 -1.89 -2.15
C LYS A 175 -12.26 -2.41 -3.59
N MET A 176 -12.88 -3.56 -3.84
CA MET A 176 -12.93 -4.21 -5.14
C MET A 176 -13.91 -3.52 -6.10
N GLU A 177 -14.97 -2.91 -5.56
CA GLU A 177 -15.91 -2.11 -6.33
C GLU A 177 -15.24 -0.82 -6.85
N PHE A 178 -15.28 -0.62 -8.17
CA PHE A 178 -14.66 0.55 -8.78
C PHE A 178 -15.52 1.79 -8.58
N GLU A 179 -16.85 1.64 -8.56
CA GLU A 179 -17.76 2.77 -8.44
C GLU A 179 -17.73 3.40 -7.03
N SER A 180 -17.74 4.73 -6.99
CA SER A 180 -17.92 5.53 -5.77
C SER A 180 -18.13 7.00 -6.10
N ASP A 181 -19.02 7.68 -5.39
CA ASP A 181 -19.23 9.13 -5.53
C ASP A 181 -18.06 9.99 -5.00
N LEU A 182 -17.07 9.36 -4.36
CA LEU A 182 -15.96 10.06 -3.71
C LEU A 182 -14.85 10.48 -4.69
N TYR A 183 -14.79 9.84 -5.86
CA TYR A 183 -13.78 10.07 -6.89
C TYR A 183 -14.34 9.75 -8.29
N ASP A 184 -13.73 10.30 -9.33
CA ASP A 184 -14.10 10.01 -10.72
C ASP A 184 -13.44 8.70 -11.16
N ASN A 185 -14.17 7.61 -10.92
CA ASN A 185 -13.76 6.25 -11.27
C ASN A 185 -13.60 6.04 -12.77
N GLN A 186 -14.48 6.62 -13.60
CA GLN A 186 -14.42 6.47 -15.05
C GLN A 186 -13.16 7.14 -15.63
N LEU A 187 -12.80 8.33 -15.13
CA LEU A 187 -11.59 9.03 -15.53
C LEU A 187 -10.33 8.22 -15.19
N ILE A 188 -10.24 7.66 -13.99
CA ILE A 188 -9.08 6.88 -13.55
C ILE A 188 -8.98 5.57 -14.32
N GLU A 189 -10.10 4.88 -14.53
CA GLU A 189 -10.13 3.62 -15.29
C GLU A 189 -9.67 3.83 -16.74
N LYS A 190 -10.24 4.82 -17.42
CA LYS A 190 -9.80 5.19 -18.77
C LYS A 190 -8.30 5.50 -18.80
N ARG A 191 -7.81 6.24 -17.80
CA ARG A 191 -6.39 6.61 -17.76
C ARG A 191 -5.49 5.41 -17.53
N LEU A 192 -5.90 4.48 -16.66
CA LEU A 192 -5.19 3.23 -16.44
C LEU A 192 -5.15 2.38 -17.71
N GLU A 193 -6.24 2.33 -18.46
CA GLU A 193 -6.31 1.61 -19.73
C GLU A 193 -5.41 2.23 -20.80
N ASP A 194 -5.44 3.56 -20.98
CA ASP A 194 -4.55 4.28 -21.92
C ASP A 194 -3.07 3.97 -21.62
N LEU A 195 -2.68 4.02 -20.33
CA LEU A 195 -1.33 3.69 -19.88
C LEU A 195 -0.97 2.24 -20.22
N ARG A 196 -1.86 1.28 -19.93
CA ARG A 196 -1.62 -0.13 -20.20
C ARG A 196 -1.51 -0.44 -21.69
N ILE A 197 -2.36 0.19 -22.51
CA ILE A 197 -2.33 0.05 -23.96
C ILE A 197 -1.01 0.59 -24.51
N ALA A 198 -0.58 1.79 -24.08
CA ALA A 198 0.69 2.37 -24.50
C ALA A 198 1.88 1.45 -24.17
N ARG A 199 1.86 0.81 -23.00
CA ARG A 199 2.88 -0.16 -22.60
C ARG A 199 2.81 -1.48 -23.37
N ALA A 200 1.61 -2.00 -23.65
CA ALA A 200 1.43 -3.32 -24.26
C ALA A 200 1.70 -3.37 -25.78
N LYS A 201 1.88 -2.22 -26.44
CA LYS A 201 2.27 -2.16 -27.85
C LYS A 201 3.62 -2.87 -28.05
N ARG A 202 3.73 -3.65 -29.15
CA ARG A 202 4.84 -4.60 -29.45
C ARG A 202 6.28 -4.07 -29.37
N ALA A 203 6.49 -2.74 -29.34
CA ALA A 203 7.81 -2.13 -29.25
C ALA A 203 7.99 -1.18 -28.04
N TYR A 204 7.00 -1.10 -27.13
CA TYR A 204 6.84 0.00 -26.18
C TYR A 204 6.82 1.35 -26.90
N ASP A 205 5.64 1.94 -27.07
CA ASP A 205 5.57 3.28 -27.64
C ASP A 205 6.00 4.30 -26.58
N VAL A 206 7.32 4.43 -26.38
CA VAL A 206 7.90 5.24 -25.31
C VAL A 206 7.51 6.69 -25.42
N ARG A 207 7.38 7.21 -26.65
CA ARG A 207 6.91 8.56 -26.87
C ARG A 207 5.49 8.73 -26.35
N GLU A 208 4.61 7.78 -26.63
CA GLU A 208 3.24 7.78 -26.10
C GLU A 208 3.22 7.62 -24.57
N MET A 209 4.02 6.71 -24.00
CA MET A 209 4.13 6.54 -22.55
C MET A 209 4.60 7.84 -21.87
N MET A 210 5.67 8.46 -22.38
CA MET A 210 6.17 9.73 -21.87
C MET A 210 5.13 10.85 -22.04
N TYR A 211 4.40 10.89 -23.14
CA TYR A 211 3.32 11.86 -23.38
C TYR A 211 2.17 11.69 -22.39
N LEU A 212 1.70 10.46 -22.16
CA LEU A 212 0.64 10.15 -21.21
C LEU A 212 1.07 10.44 -19.76
N LEU A 213 2.29 10.08 -19.38
CA LEU A 213 2.80 10.40 -18.05
C LEU A 213 2.94 11.91 -17.85
N ARG A 214 3.47 12.65 -18.83
CA ARG A 214 3.64 14.11 -18.73
C ARG A 214 2.31 14.84 -18.65
N SER A 215 1.32 14.43 -19.44
CA SER A 215 0.02 15.10 -19.53
C SER A 215 -0.96 14.73 -18.43
N GLY A 216 -0.80 13.56 -17.78
CA GLY A 216 -1.82 13.00 -16.89
C GLY A 216 -1.38 12.78 -15.45
N LEU A 217 -0.13 13.03 -15.10
CA LEU A 217 0.36 12.82 -13.74
C LEU A 217 0.01 14.02 -12.84
N PHE A 218 -1.22 14.01 -12.33
CA PHE A 218 -1.70 14.97 -11.33
C PHE A 218 -1.85 14.29 -9.97
N ARG A 219 -1.49 15.00 -8.89
CA ARG A 219 -1.55 14.45 -7.53
C ARG A 219 -2.94 13.97 -7.12
N ASN A 220 -3.96 14.74 -7.46
CA ASN A 220 -5.35 14.45 -7.10
C ASN A 220 -6.21 14.26 -8.34
N LEU A 221 -5.73 13.46 -9.30
CA LEU A 221 -6.49 13.12 -10.49
C LEU A 221 -7.84 12.47 -10.09
N GLY A 222 -8.94 12.98 -10.63
CA GLY A 222 -10.27 12.45 -10.35
C GLY A 222 -10.64 12.44 -8.86
N ASN A 223 -10.04 13.30 -8.03
CA ASN A 223 -10.24 13.31 -6.57
C ASN A 223 -9.82 12.01 -5.84
N MET A 224 -8.85 11.28 -6.38
CA MET A 224 -8.34 10.02 -5.80
C MET A 224 -7.71 10.15 -4.40
N LEU A 225 -7.35 11.37 -3.98
CA LEU A 225 -6.80 11.66 -2.65
C LEU A 225 -7.87 12.12 -1.64
N ASN A 226 -9.16 11.91 -1.92
CA ASN A 226 -10.23 12.27 -0.99
C ASN A 226 -10.06 11.54 0.37
N PRO A 227 -9.93 12.26 1.51
CA PRO A 227 -9.71 11.65 2.82
C PRO A 227 -10.77 10.61 3.22
N LYS A 228 -12.00 10.75 2.72
CA LYS A 228 -13.09 9.80 3.00
C LYS A 228 -12.81 8.40 2.44
N LEU A 229 -12.07 8.28 1.34
CA LEU A 229 -11.66 7.00 0.76
C LEU A 229 -10.71 6.23 1.70
N PHE A 230 -9.86 6.93 2.43
CA PHE A 230 -8.89 6.33 3.36
C PHE A 230 -9.47 6.10 4.76
N SER A 231 -10.66 6.64 5.04
CA SER A 231 -11.35 6.46 6.33
C SER A 231 -12.28 5.25 6.32
N HIS A 232 -12.63 4.71 5.14
CA HIS A 232 -13.59 3.61 5.01
C HIS A 232 -12.99 2.26 5.44
N CYS A 233 -11.70 2.06 5.19
CA CYS A 233 -10.98 0.82 5.49
C CYS A 233 -9.81 1.10 6.42
N ASN A 234 -9.43 0.12 7.24
CA ASN A 234 -8.28 0.27 8.11
C ASN A 234 -6.97 0.20 7.31
N VAL A 235 -6.96 -0.55 6.20
CA VAL A 235 -5.79 -0.76 5.36
C VAL A 235 -6.09 -0.48 3.90
N GLY A 236 -5.29 0.36 3.23
CA GLY A 236 -5.41 0.61 1.80
C GLY A 236 -6.69 1.36 1.40
N THR A 237 -7.00 1.37 0.12
CA THR A 237 -8.16 2.10 -0.42
C THR A 237 -8.79 1.37 -1.61
N LYS A 238 -9.53 2.08 -2.47
CA LYS A 238 -10.09 1.56 -3.71
C LYS A 238 -9.00 0.93 -4.58
N ARG A 239 -9.25 -0.30 -5.04
CA ARG A 239 -8.28 -1.10 -5.80
C ARG A 239 -7.96 -0.48 -7.17
N LEU A 240 -8.88 0.29 -7.75
CA LEU A 240 -8.64 1.03 -8.98
C LEU A 240 -7.53 2.09 -8.81
N ILE A 241 -7.56 2.84 -7.72
CA ILE A 241 -6.54 3.85 -7.39
C ILE A 241 -5.18 3.20 -7.17
N GLU A 242 -5.14 2.08 -6.43
CA GLU A 242 -3.91 1.31 -6.22
C GLU A 242 -3.33 0.81 -7.56
N LYS A 243 -4.16 0.20 -8.41
CA LYS A 243 -3.74 -0.27 -9.74
C LYS A 243 -3.22 0.85 -10.65
N TYR A 244 -3.84 2.02 -10.60
CA TYR A 244 -3.37 3.20 -11.33
C TYR A 244 -1.99 3.65 -10.86
N ASN A 245 -1.79 3.78 -9.55
CA ASN A 245 -0.50 4.16 -8.99
C ASN A 245 0.59 3.12 -9.28
N ASP A 246 0.26 1.83 -9.15
CA ASP A 246 1.18 0.73 -9.48
C ASP A 246 1.61 0.76 -10.94
N GLU A 247 0.67 1.02 -11.86
CA GLU A 247 0.97 1.15 -13.30
C GLU A 247 1.89 2.34 -13.59
N VAL A 248 1.63 3.50 -12.98
CA VAL A 248 2.48 4.69 -13.13
C VAL A 248 3.90 4.42 -12.62
N VAL A 249 4.05 3.82 -11.44
CA VAL A 249 5.36 3.48 -10.87
C VAL A 249 6.09 2.49 -11.75
N LEU A 250 5.39 1.48 -12.25
CA LEU A 250 5.95 0.47 -13.14
C LEU A 250 6.47 1.10 -14.43
N GLN A 251 5.70 1.96 -15.09
CA GLN A 251 6.16 2.63 -16.30
C GLN A 251 7.34 3.57 -16.07
N LEU A 252 7.34 4.34 -14.97
CA LEU A 252 8.48 5.20 -14.61
C LEU A 252 9.77 4.38 -14.37
N THR A 253 9.64 3.20 -13.75
CA THR A 253 10.76 2.28 -13.52
C THR A 253 11.25 1.68 -14.84
N GLN A 254 10.34 1.26 -15.72
CA GLN A 254 10.68 0.73 -17.04
C GLN A 254 11.42 1.75 -17.91
N LEU A 255 11.00 3.02 -17.86
CA LEU A 255 11.68 4.12 -18.57
C LEU A 255 13.10 4.36 -18.07
N GLN A 256 13.44 3.95 -16.85
CA GLN A 256 14.80 4.05 -16.32
C GLN A 256 15.71 2.93 -16.86
N ASP A 257 15.21 1.69 -16.88
CA ASP A 257 16.05 0.50 -17.06
C ASP A 257 16.21 0.04 -18.51
N MET A 258 15.27 0.37 -19.39
CA MET A 258 15.32 -0.11 -20.78
C MET A 258 16.23 0.77 -21.64
N ASP A 259 17.04 0.14 -22.49
CA ASP A 259 17.68 0.82 -23.61
C ASP A 259 16.68 0.83 -24.77
N ILE A 260 15.96 1.93 -24.92
CA ILE A 260 14.78 1.99 -25.77
C ILE A 260 15.09 2.71 -27.07
N GLU A 261 14.90 2.00 -28.16
CA GLU A 261 14.94 2.55 -29.51
C GLU A 261 13.92 3.70 -29.64
N GLY A 262 14.42 4.93 -29.82
CA GLY A 262 13.59 6.14 -29.93
C GLY A 262 13.54 7.06 -28.70
N ALA A 263 14.21 6.72 -27.59
CA ALA A 263 14.37 7.62 -26.45
C ALA A 263 15.80 7.55 -25.86
N PRO A 264 16.73 8.40 -26.34
CA PRO A 264 18.09 8.44 -25.80
C PRO A 264 18.07 8.78 -24.30
N LEU A 265 19.14 8.40 -23.59
CA LEU A 265 19.24 8.55 -22.13
C LEU A 265 18.96 9.99 -21.69
N GLU A 266 19.51 10.97 -22.41
CA GLU A 266 19.35 12.39 -22.13
C GLU A 266 17.88 12.81 -22.15
N ALA A 267 17.15 12.44 -23.20
CA ALA A 267 15.73 12.75 -23.34
C ALA A 267 14.87 12.10 -22.23
N ARG A 268 15.25 10.90 -21.77
CA ARG A 268 14.58 10.21 -20.66
C ARG A 268 14.88 10.91 -19.32
N MET A 269 16.12 11.31 -19.09
CA MET A 269 16.53 12.04 -17.90
C MET A 269 15.82 13.40 -17.79
N ASP A 270 15.75 14.14 -18.90
CA ASP A 270 15.06 15.43 -18.94
C ASP A 270 13.56 15.27 -18.69
N PHE A 271 12.93 14.28 -19.32
CA PHE A 271 11.55 13.93 -19.03
C PHE A 271 11.30 13.61 -17.55
N ILE A 272 12.15 12.80 -16.90
CA ILE A 272 11.99 12.47 -15.47
C ILE A 272 12.16 13.72 -14.61
N ARG A 273 13.12 14.60 -14.94
CA ARG A 273 13.36 15.86 -14.21
C ARG A 273 12.16 16.79 -14.32
N GLU A 274 11.64 17.00 -15.53
CA GLU A 274 10.46 17.82 -15.81
C GLU A 274 9.22 17.25 -15.12
N THR A 275 8.97 15.95 -15.27
CA THR A 275 7.82 15.26 -14.66
C THR A 275 7.88 15.38 -13.15
N ARG A 276 9.05 15.23 -12.53
CA ARG A 276 9.25 15.42 -11.09
C ARG A 276 9.01 16.88 -10.67
N GLN A 277 9.39 17.85 -11.50
CA GLN A 277 9.16 19.27 -11.21
C GLN A 277 7.68 19.61 -11.29
N ALA A 278 6.97 19.12 -12.31
CA ALA A 278 5.54 19.31 -12.49
C ALA A 278 4.71 18.60 -11.41
N PHE A 279 5.05 17.35 -11.06
CA PHE A 279 4.37 16.60 -10.01
C PHE A 279 4.67 17.15 -8.60
N GLY A 280 5.78 17.86 -8.45
CA GLY A 280 6.23 18.46 -7.19
C GLY A 280 6.76 17.45 -6.17
N ARG A 281 7.01 17.92 -4.95
CA ARG A 281 7.48 17.09 -3.82
C ARG A 281 6.48 17.08 -2.67
N THR A 282 6.42 15.98 -1.93
CA THR A 282 5.65 15.93 -0.68
C THR A 282 6.40 16.71 0.38
N ALA A 283 5.64 17.35 1.27
CA ALA A 283 6.18 18.09 2.42
C ALA A 283 5.47 17.61 3.69
N LEU A 284 6.22 17.47 4.79
CA LEU A 284 5.67 17.23 6.11
C LEU A 284 5.55 18.57 6.83
N CYS A 285 4.31 18.97 7.14
CA CYS A 285 4.03 20.21 7.85
C CYS A 285 3.59 19.88 9.29
N MET A 286 4.40 20.27 10.28
CA MET A 286 4.12 20.01 11.69
C MET A 286 3.62 21.29 12.38
N SER A 287 2.35 21.29 12.78
CA SER A 287 1.75 22.41 13.51
C SER A 287 2.24 22.46 14.97
N GLY A 288 2.24 23.65 15.56
CA GLY A 288 2.47 23.83 16.99
C GLY A 288 1.37 23.18 17.84
N GLY A 289 1.70 22.79 19.08
CA GLY A 289 0.76 22.14 19.97
C GLY A 289 1.24 21.98 21.42
N ALA A 290 2.09 22.87 21.93
CA ALA A 290 2.69 22.78 23.26
C ALA A 290 3.20 21.34 23.57
N THR A 291 2.70 20.70 24.63
CA THR A 291 3.04 19.33 25.03
C THR A 291 2.63 18.26 24.01
N MET A 292 1.57 18.50 23.22
CA MET A 292 1.17 17.61 22.11
C MET A 292 2.22 17.58 20.98
N GLY A 293 3.18 18.51 20.97
CA GLY A 293 4.28 18.52 20.01
C GLY A 293 5.07 17.22 19.99
N CYS A 294 5.13 16.49 21.11
CA CYS A 294 5.83 15.20 21.20
C CYS A 294 5.23 14.11 20.29
N TYR A 295 3.96 14.21 19.92
CA TYR A 295 3.36 13.25 18.97
C TYR A 295 3.99 13.32 17.59
N HIS A 296 4.49 14.49 17.17
CA HIS A 296 5.20 14.63 15.89
C HIS A 296 6.44 13.73 15.82
N THR A 297 7.13 13.52 16.95
CA THR A 297 8.27 12.60 17.04
C THR A 297 7.86 11.17 16.67
N GLY A 298 6.69 10.71 17.13
CA GLY A 298 6.15 9.40 16.79
C GLY A 298 5.83 9.25 15.30
N VAL A 299 5.19 10.28 14.72
CA VAL A 299 4.89 10.33 13.27
C VAL A 299 6.17 10.29 12.44
N VAL A 300 7.17 11.10 12.80
CA VAL A 300 8.47 11.14 12.12
C VAL A 300 9.19 9.80 12.23
N LEU A 301 9.18 9.18 13.41
CA LEU A 301 9.80 7.88 13.62
C LEU A 301 9.13 6.80 12.75
N ALA A 302 7.79 6.81 12.65
CA ALA A 302 7.05 5.90 11.77
C ALA A 302 7.42 6.11 10.30
N LEU A 303 7.41 7.36 9.82
CA LEU A 303 7.81 7.70 8.45
C LEU A 303 9.26 7.30 8.16
N LEU A 304 10.16 7.52 9.12
CA LEU A 304 11.57 7.16 8.98
C LEU A 304 11.78 5.64 8.91
N LYS A 305 11.11 4.87 9.77
CA LYS A 305 11.17 3.39 9.78
C LYS A 305 10.78 2.79 8.43
N HIS A 306 9.80 3.39 7.76
CA HIS A 306 9.31 2.93 6.46
C HIS A 306 9.96 3.63 5.25
N LYS A 307 10.99 4.48 5.48
CA LYS A 307 11.67 5.27 4.43
C LYS A 307 10.72 6.19 3.64
N LEU A 308 9.69 6.71 4.30
CA LEU A 308 8.65 7.59 3.74
C LEU A 308 8.80 9.06 4.19
N LEU A 309 9.86 9.40 4.95
CA LEU A 309 10.06 10.76 5.44
C LEU A 309 10.32 11.72 4.25
N PRO A 310 9.48 12.75 4.04
CA PRO A 310 9.64 13.67 2.93
C PRO A 310 10.88 14.58 3.12
N ARG A 311 11.39 15.08 2.00
CA ARG A 311 12.60 15.93 1.97
C ARG A 311 12.36 17.37 2.41
N VAL A 312 11.13 17.84 2.30
CA VAL A 312 10.71 19.19 2.70
C VAL A 312 9.96 19.03 4.01
N ILE A 313 10.46 19.67 5.06
CA ILE A 313 9.86 19.63 6.38
C ILE A 313 9.63 21.07 6.81
N THR A 314 8.42 21.34 7.28
CA THR A 314 8.05 22.65 7.82
C THR A 314 7.50 22.47 9.22
N GLY A 315 7.70 23.47 10.07
CA GLY A 315 7.26 23.43 11.45
C GLY A 315 6.88 24.79 11.99
N SER A 316 5.96 24.80 12.96
CA SER A 316 5.62 25.97 13.77
C SER A 316 5.69 25.64 15.26
N SER A 317 6.18 26.56 16.08
CA SER A 317 6.32 26.39 17.54
C SER A 317 7.02 25.06 17.91
N ALA A 318 6.39 24.18 18.70
CA ALA A 318 6.93 22.87 19.05
C ALA A 318 7.30 22.00 17.83
N GLY A 319 6.53 22.10 16.73
CA GLY A 319 6.85 21.43 15.47
C GLY A 319 8.10 21.99 14.79
N ALA A 320 8.42 23.28 14.97
CA ALA A 320 9.63 23.88 14.41
C ALA A 320 10.90 23.35 15.10
N ILE A 321 10.84 23.09 16.41
CA ILE A 321 11.95 22.48 17.17
C ILE A 321 12.25 21.08 16.61
N ILE A 322 11.20 20.27 16.44
CA ILE A 322 11.33 18.91 15.90
C ILE A 322 11.83 18.95 14.43
N ALA A 323 11.28 19.85 13.62
CA ALA A 323 11.74 20.05 12.24
C ALA A 323 13.22 20.44 12.19
N ALA A 324 13.67 21.37 13.04
CA ALA A 324 15.06 21.78 13.12
C ALA A 324 15.98 20.62 13.50
N VAL A 325 15.61 19.82 14.50
CA VAL A 325 16.38 18.62 14.90
C VAL A 325 16.48 17.62 13.75
N ILE A 326 15.41 17.39 13.00
CA ILE A 326 15.41 16.44 11.88
C ILE A 326 16.29 16.95 10.75
N CYS A 327 16.15 18.22 10.38
CA CYS A 327 16.86 18.81 9.26
C CYS A 327 18.35 19.06 9.55
N SER A 328 18.72 19.25 10.82
CA SER A 328 20.12 19.40 11.24
C SER A 328 20.84 18.07 11.48
N THR A 329 20.13 16.93 11.46
CA THR A 329 20.70 15.62 11.79
C THR A 329 20.85 14.75 10.53
N PRO A 330 22.04 14.17 10.28
CA PRO A 330 22.24 13.31 9.12
C PRO A 330 21.43 12.00 9.24
N ASP A 331 20.97 11.47 8.10
CA ASP A 331 20.10 10.28 8.00
C ASP A 331 20.58 9.08 8.83
N LYS A 332 21.89 8.83 8.84
CA LYS A 332 22.51 7.71 9.57
C LYS A 332 22.32 7.81 11.09
N LEU A 333 22.26 9.02 11.63
CA LEU A 333 22.13 9.29 13.06
C LEU A 333 20.69 9.63 13.47
N LEU A 334 19.84 9.97 12.51
CA LEU A 334 18.49 10.45 12.75
C LEU A 334 17.66 9.43 13.54
N TYR A 335 17.73 8.15 13.17
CA TYR A 335 16.98 7.10 13.86
C TYR A 335 17.35 7.03 15.34
N LYS A 336 18.65 6.96 15.65
CA LYS A 336 19.18 6.88 17.02
C LYS A 336 18.74 8.10 17.86
N LYS A 337 18.82 9.30 17.27
CA LYS A 337 18.52 10.57 17.94
C LYS A 337 17.02 10.78 18.21
N ILE A 338 16.14 10.26 17.35
CA ILE A 338 14.68 10.34 17.54
C ILE A 338 14.17 9.20 18.40
N SER A 339 14.81 8.03 18.36
CA SER A 339 14.43 6.87 19.15
C SER A 339 14.78 7.00 20.63
N SER A 340 15.74 7.86 20.98
CA SER A 340 16.04 8.11 22.39
C SER A 340 14.85 8.82 23.03
N PRO A 341 14.39 8.37 24.22
CA PRO A 341 13.33 9.06 24.95
C PRO A 341 13.73 10.52 25.12
N ILE A 342 12.82 11.42 24.73
CA ILE A 342 13.01 12.85 24.98
C ILE A 342 12.96 13.02 26.50
N ARG A 343 14.08 13.43 27.09
CA ARG A 343 14.19 13.78 28.49
C ARG A 343 13.38 15.05 28.74
N MET A 344 12.10 14.89 29.06
CA MET A 344 11.20 16.01 29.38
C MET A 344 11.54 16.63 30.75
N ASP A 345 12.33 15.92 31.55
CA ASP A 345 12.90 16.30 32.84
C ASP A 345 14.18 17.13 32.72
N ALA A 346 14.71 17.37 31.51
CA ALA A 346 15.96 18.12 31.32
C ALA A 346 15.90 19.58 31.83
N PHE A 347 14.69 20.11 32.04
CA PHE A 347 14.43 21.44 32.58
C PHE A 347 13.50 21.40 33.80
N ALA A 348 13.23 20.22 34.36
CA ALA A 348 12.58 20.17 35.66
C ALA A 348 13.59 20.77 36.65
N GLU A 349 13.26 21.93 37.22
CA GLU A 349 14.05 22.51 38.30
C GLU A 349 14.17 21.45 39.40
N ASP A 350 15.40 21.20 39.87
CA ASP A 350 15.63 20.44 41.09
C ASP A 350 14.89 21.18 42.21
N GLU A 351 13.70 20.71 42.62
CA GLU A 351 13.06 21.09 43.88
C GLU A 351 13.84 20.49 45.07
N GLY A 352 15.12 20.86 45.15
CA GLY A 352 16.13 20.21 45.96
C GLY A 352 17.34 21.10 46.20
N CYS A 353 17.11 22.35 46.61
CA CYS A 353 18.03 23.07 47.47
C CYS A 353 17.23 23.81 48.56
N VAL A 354 17.63 23.50 49.80
CA VAL A 354 17.10 23.92 51.10
C VAL A 354 16.92 25.43 51.22
#